data_AF-A0A3S1UFN8-F1
#
_entry.id   AF-A0A3S1UFN8-F1
#
_cell.length_a   1.000
_cell.length_b   1.000
_cell.length_c   1.000
_cell.angle_alpha   90.00
_cell.angle_beta   90.00
_cell.angle_gamma   90.00
#
_symmetry.space_group_name_H-M   'P 1'
#
loop_
_entity.id
_entity.type
_entity.pdbx_description
1 polymer ?
#
loop_
_entity_poly.entity_id
_entity_poly.type
_entity_poly.pdbx_seq_one_letter_code
_entity_poly.pdbx_strand_id
1 'polypeptide(L)'
;LCASLGQTKAGAKAMFLVKPQFEAGREAIGKGGLLKDPFDAARVAGLLQDWLDSVPGWRSLGLHLSPIDGGDGNREFLLGGIKDR
;
A
#
# COMPACT_ATOMS: atom_id res chain seq x y z
N LEU A 1 8.26 0.86 -8.29
CA LEU A 1 8.12 1.82 -7.19
C LEU A 1 9.44 2.53 -6.84
N CYS A 2 10.52 1.82 -6.49
CA CYS A 2 11.78 2.47 -6.10
C CYS A 2 12.37 3.46 -7.13
N ALA A 3 12.30 3.13 -8.43
CA ALA A 3 12.87 3.97 -9.49
C ALA A 3 12.15 5.32 -9.69
N SER A 4 10.85 5.43 -9.40
CA SER A 4 10.12 6.69 -9.51
C SER A 4 10.29 7.56 -8.25
N LEU A 5 10.40 6.96 -7.07
CA LEU A 5 10.60 7.66 -5.80
C LEU A 5 12.00 8.28 -5.65
N GLY A 6 13.01 7.71 -6.32
CA GLY A 6 14.35 8.29 -6.39
C GLY A 6 14.39 9.62 -7.15
N GLN A 7 13.50 9.81 -8.13
CA GLN A 7 13.49 10.97 -9.04
C GLN A 7 12.66 12.15 -8.52
N THR A 8 11.96 12.00 -7.40
CA THR A 8 11.15 13.06 -6.82
C THR A 8 12.02 14.11 -6.09
N LYS A 9 11.60 15.36 -6.12
CA LYS A 9 12.24 16.45 -5.37
C LYS A 9 11.95 16.33 -3.87
N ALA A 10 12.79 16.94 -3.04
CA ALA A 10 12.46 17.14 -1.62
C ALA A 10 11.13 17.89 -1.47
N GLY A 11 10.35 17.52 -0.46
CA GLY A 11 8.99 18.02 -0.21
C GLY A 11 7.90 17.38 -1.08
N ALA A 12 8.25 16.44 -1.97
CA ALA A 12 7.26 15.72 -2.76
C ALA A 12 6.32 14.90 -1.87
N LYS A 13 5.04 14.87 -2.24
CA LYS A 13 4.02 14.02 -1.60
C LYS A 13 3.62 12.92 -2.58
N ALA A 14 3.37 11.73 -2.05
CA ALA A 14 2.86 10.59 -2.81
C ALA A 14 1.64 9.99 -2.11
N MET A 15 0.77 9.41 -2.91
CA MET A 15 -0.35 8.61 -2.45
C MET A 15 -0.33 7.29 -3.20
N PHE A 16 -0.32 6.19 -2.46
CA PHE A 16 -0.29 4.84 -3.01
C PHE A 16 -1.63 4.17 -2.72
N LEU A 17 -2.25 3.64 -3.77
CA LEU A 17 -3.40 2.76 -3.63
C LEU A 17 -2.90 1.33 -3.42
N VAL A 18 -3.07 0.83 -2.21
CA VAL A 18 -2.71 -0.53 -1.83
C VAL A 18 -3.89 -1.43 -2.12
N LYS A 19 -3.67 -2.42 -2.98
CA LYS A 19 -4.64 -3.46 -3.34
C LYS A 19 -4.11 -4.81 -2.84
N PRO A 20 -4.41 -5.22 -1.60
CA PRO A 20 -3.78 -6.36 -0.96
C PRO A 20 -3.88 -7.67 -1.74
N GLN A 21 -4.94 -7.87 -2.54
CA GLN A 21 -5.13 -9.04 -3.38
C GLN A 21 -4.05 -9.24 -4.45
N PHE A 22 -3.34 -8.18 -4.85
CA PHE A 22 -2.22 -8.31 -5.80
C PHE A 22 -0.86 -8.49 -5.10
N GLU A 23 -0.79 -8.15 -3.80
CA GLU A 23 0.44 -8.11 -3.02
C GLU A 23 0.59 -9.32 -2.08
N ALA A 24 -0.53 -9.96 -1.68
CA ALA A 24 -0.54 -11.10 -0.75
C ALA A 24 -0.08 -12.44 -1.37
N GLY A 25 0.09 -12.51 -2.69
CA GLY A 25 0.46 -13.72 -3.42
C GLY A 25 -0.70 -14.70 -3.66
N ARG A 26 -0.54 -15.60 -4.65
CA ARG A 26 -1.62 -16.50 -5.13
C ARG A 26 -2.21 -17.41 -4.06
N GLU A 27 -1.44 -17.80 -3.05
CA GLU A 27 -1.91 -18.71 -1.99
C GLU A 27 -2.91 -18.07 -1.03
N ALA A 28 -2.80 -16.75 -0.83
CA ALA A 28 -3.69 -15.96 0.01
C ALA A 28 -5.03 -15.60 -0.67
N ILE A 29 -5.17 -15.91 -1.98
CA ILE A 29 -6.36 -15.58 -2.78
C ILE A 29 -7.31 -16.79 -2.84
N GLY A 30 -8.57 -16.56 -2.49
CA GLY A 30 -9.67 -17.53 -2.53
C GLY A 30 -10.45 -17.51 -3.85
N LYS A 31 -11.67 -18.08 -3.82
CA LYS A 31 -12.57 -18.03 -4.99
C LYS A 31 -12.95 -16.57 -5.30
N GLY A 32 -12.92 -16.20 -6.58
CA GLY A 32 -13.34 -14.87 -7.04
C GLY A 32 -12.29 -13.77 -6.91
N GLY A 33 -11.02 -14.07 -6.63
CA GLY A 33 -9.97 -13.04 -6.52
C GLY A 33 -9.96 -12.27 -5.20
N LEU A 34 -10.70 -12.76 -4.20
CA LEU A 34 -10.79 -12.19 -2.86
C LEU A 34 -9.72 -12.77 -1.94
N LEU A 35 -9.22 -11.99 -0.99
CA LEU A 35 -8.39 -12.52 0.10
C LEU A 35 -9.17 -13.54 0.93
N LYS A 36 -8.50 -14.66 1.28
CA LYS A 36 -9.07 -15.69 2.16
C LYS A 36 -9.21 -15.19 3.60
N ASP A 37 -8.20 -14.46 4.08
CA ASP A 37 -8.18 -13.89 5.43
C ASP A 37 -8.34 -12.35 5.35
N PRO A 38 -9.38 -11.76 5.95
CA PRO A 38 -9.53 -10.32 6.02
C PRO A 38 -8.42 -9.59 6.80
N PHE A 39 -7.64 -10.28 7.65
CA PHE A 39 -6.48 -9.74 8.37
C PHE A 39 -5.24 -9.61 7.49
N ASP A 40 -5.12 -10.41 6.42
CA ASP A 40 -4.02 -10.29 5.47
C ASP A 40 -3.99 -8.93 4.78
N ALA A 41 -5.18 -8.33 4.58
CA ALA A 41 -5.30 -7.01 3.99
C ALA A 41 -4.56 -5.93 4.80
N ALA A 42 -4.78 -5.91 6.11
CA ALA A 42 -4.12 -4.97 7.02
C ALA A 42 -2.61 -5.28 7.17
N ARG A 43 -2.25 -6.57 7.22
CA ARG A 43 -0.85 -7.01 7.28
C ARG A 43 -0.06 -6.52 6.06
N VAL A 44 -0.60 -6.74 4.86
CA VAL A 44 0.03 -6.31 3.60
C VAL A 44 0.14 -4.78 3.52
N ALA A 45 -0.89 -4.06 3.96
CA ALA A 45 -0.83 -2.60 4.03
C ALA A 45 0.29 -2.13 4.99
N GLY A 46 0.42 -2.76 6.16
CA GLY A 46 1.51 -2.51 7.11
C GLY A 46 2.89 -2.75 6.50
N LEU A 47 3.08 -3.86 5.79
CA LEU A 47 4.34 -4.15 5.11
C LEU A 47 4.73 -3.07 4.07
N LEU A 48 3.74 -2.51 3.37
CA LEU A 48 3.99 -1.41 2.42
C LEU A 48 4.30 -0.09 3.11
N GLN A 49 3.69 0.17 4.27
CA GLN A 49 4.06 1.30 5.13
C GLN A 49 5.52 1.17 5.59
N ASP A 50 5.91 0.02 6.13
CA ASP A 50 7.28 -0.24 6.60
C ASP A 50 8.29 -0.14 5.45
N TRP A 51 7.94 -0.68 4.28
CA TRP A 51 8.74 -0.53 3.07
C TRP A 51 8.94 0.94 2.70
N LEU A 52 7.89 1.78 2.72
CA LEU A 52 8.02 3.20 2.39
C LEU A 52 8.93 3.93 3.39
N ASP A 53 8.85 3.62 4.68
CA ASP A 53 9.74 4.17 5.70
C ASP A 53 11.20 3.70 5.54
N SER A 54 11.44 2.58 4.86
CA SER A 54 12.79 2.13 4.50
C SER A 54 13.37 2.83 3.27
N VAL A 55 12.56 3.54 2.47
CA VAL A 55 13.03 4.23 1.27
C VAL A 55 13.77 5.51 1.66
N PRO A 56 15.03 5.72 1.22
CA PRO A 56 15.81 6.90 1.57
C PRO A 56 15.10 8.22 1.24
N GLY A 57 15.04 9.09 2.24
CA GLY A 57 14.41 10.41 2.17
C GLY A 57 12.89 10.41 2.28
N TRP A 58 12.25 9.24 2.37
CA TRP A 58 10.81 9.12 2.50
C TRP A 58 10.37 8.79 3.93
N ARG A 59 9.15 9.22 4.23
CA ARG A 59 8.45 8.96 5.47
C ARG A 59 6.99 8.64 5.19
N SER A 60 6.49 7.60 5.84
CA SER A 60 5.06 7.32 5.82
C SER A 60 4.28 8.38 6.60
N LEU A 61 3.15 8.81 6.03
CA LEU A 61 2.15 9.66 6.69
C LEU A 61 1.03 8.83 7.34
N GLY A 62 1.07 7.51 7.18
CA GLY A 62 0.08 6.57 7.72
C GLY A 62 -0.79 5.92 6.65
N LEU A 63 -1.52 4.91 7.10
CA LEU A 63 -2.49 4.15 6.33
C LEU A 63 -3.91 4.61 6.64
N HIS A 64 -4.74 4.66 5.62
CA HIS A 64 -6.17 4.89 5.75
C HIS A 64 -6.93 3.87 4.90
N LEU A 65 -8.13 3.47 5.32
CA LEU A 65 -9.00 2.65 4.48
C LEU A 65 -9.43 3.45 3.24
N SER A 66 -9.43 2.84 2.06
CA SER A 66 -9.96 3.48 0.87
C SER A 66 -11.46 3.77 1.07
N PRO A 67 -11.95 4.99 0.78
CA PRO A 67 -13.37 5.30 0.83
C PRO A 67 -14.15 4.67 -0.35
N ILE A 68 -13.43 4.10 -1.32
CA ILE A 68 -13.98 3.38 -2.46
C ILE A 68 -13.60 1.92 -2.27
N ASP A 69 -14.62 1.06 -2.18
CA ASP A 69 -14.42 -0.39 -2.20
C ASP A 69 -13.92 -0.81 -3.58
N GLY A 70 -12.95 -1.73 -3.61
CA GLY A 70 -12.49 -2.32 -4.87
C GLY A 70 -13.66 -3.03 -5.56
N GLY A 71 -13.70 -3.00 -6.89
CA GLY A 71 -14.83 -3.50 -7.69
C GLY A 71 -15.25 -4.96 -7.41
N ASP A 72 -14.37 -5.74 -6.79
CA ASP A 72 -14.59 -7.16 -6.46
C ASP A 72 -14.92 -7.40 -4.97
N GLY A 73 -15.03 -6.34 -4.14
CA GLY A 73 -15.28 -6.43 -2.69
C GLY A 73 -14.04 -6.52 -1.81
N ASN A 74 -12.84 -6.31 -2.38
CA ASN A 74 -11.59 -6.26 -1.63
C ASN A 74 -11.44 -4.93 -0.89
N ARG A 75 -11.04 -4.99 0.39
CA ARG A 75 -10.66 -3.79 1.15
C ARG A 75 -9.33 -3.25 0.64
N GLU A 76 -9.36 -2.03 0.11
CA GLU A 76 -8.19 -1.29 -0.37
C GLU A 76 -7.74 -0.27 0.66
N PHE A 77 -6.46 0.11 0.64
CA PHE A 77 -5.90 1.11 1.55
C PHE A 77 -5.21 2.24 0.77
N LEU A 78 -5.18 3.42 1.38
CA LEU A 78 -4.39 4.55 0.92
C LEU A 78 -3.19 4.69 1.86
N LEU A 79 -1.99 4.69 1.30
CA LEU A 79 -0.75 5.00 2.00
C LEU A 79 -0.27 6.38 1.57
N GLY A 80 -0.13 7.30 2.52
CA GLY A 80 0.47 8.61 2.29
C GLY A 80 1.97 8.58 2.49
N GLY A 81 2.72 9.30 1.65
CA GLY A 81 4.17 9.46 1.78
C GLY A 81 4.61 10.89 1.55
N ILE A 82 5.66 11.30 2.25
CA ILE A 82 6.36 12.58 1.99
C ILE A 82 7.87 12.34 1.89
N LYS A 83 8.54 13.05 0.99
CA LYS A 83 9.98 13.03 0.85
C LYS A 83 10.61 14.21 1.61
N ASP A 84 10.72 14.09 2.93
CA ASP A 84 11.23 15.14 3.81
C ASP A 84 12.35 14.70 4.75
N ARG A 85 12.92 13.52 4.51
CA ARG A 85 14.09 13.00 5.22
C ARG A 85 15.36 13.08 4.37
#